data_AF-A0A7X5WUK9-F1
#
_entry.id   AF-A0A7X5WUK9-F1
#
_cell.length_a   1.000
_cell.length_b   1.000
_cell.length_c   1.000
_cell.angle_alpha   90.00
_cell.angle_beta   90.00
_cell.angle_gamma   90.00
#
_symmetry.space_group_name_H-M   'P 1'
#
loop_
_entity.id
_entity.type
_entity.pdbx_description
1 polymer ?
#
loop_
_entity_poly.entity_id
_entity_poly.type
_entity_poly.pdbx_seq_one_letter_code
_entity_poly.pdbx_strand_id
1 'polypeptide(L)'
;AIAYETVEMPDGSLPLLAPMSEIAGRMAAQAGAHYLERPRGGRGVLLGGVPGVRPARVTVLGAGMAGSNAAVIAAGMGAEIVVLDLRPDRLRHLDEIHWGRISTVASSMHTVEEYVSSADLVIGAVLVPGARAPVIVPEELVRQMRPGSVVVDISIDQGGCIASARETTHADPVYEAHDVIHYAVGNIPGAVPNTATYALTNVTLPYLVAIADGLPDAMVRRPELRGGVNVAGGHVTHEAVAAAVGAEFTDPLDALALR
;
A
#
# COMPACT_ATOMS: atom_id res chain seq x y z
N ALA A 1 -19.03 -8.24 -13.93
CA ALA A 1 -18.33 -8.01 -12.65
C ALA A 1 -17.62 -6.67 -12.72
N ILE A 2 -17.78 -5.84 -11.69
CA ILE A 2 -17.11 -4.55 -11.59
C ILE A 2 -16.19 -4.62 -10.38
N ALA A 3 -14.93 -4.29 -10.55
CA ALA A 3 -13.92 -4.28 -9.49
C ALA A 3 -13.67 -2.83 -9.04
N TYR A 4 -13.47 -2.62 -7.73
CA TYR A 4 -13.25 -1.27 -7.20
C TYR A 4 -11.86 -0.76 -7.55
N GLU A 5 -10.88 -1.63 -7.46
CA GLU A 5 -9.45 -1.37 -7.62
C GLU A 5 -9.02 -1.08 -9.06
N THR A 6 -9.92 -1.25 -10.04
CA THR A 6 -9.70 -0.92 -11.46
C THR A 6 -10.55 0.25 -11.95
N VAL A 7 -11.40 0.84 -11.10
CA VAL A 7 -12.04 2.12 -11.41
C VAL A 7 -10.95 3.20 -11.37
N GLU A 8 -10.66 3.78 -12.54
CA GLU A 8 -9.52 4.68 -12.76
C GLU A 8 -9.99 5.99 -13.39
N MET A 9 -9.53 7.09 -12.79
CA MET A 9 -9.78 8.44 -13.30
C MET A 9 -8.82 8.77 -14.45
N PRO A 10 -9.12 9.79 -15.29
CA PRO A 10 -8.23 10.19 -16.38
C PRO A 10 -6.80 10.58 -15.98
N ASP A 11 -6.60 10.94 -14.71
CA ASP A 11 -5.29 11.27 -14.14
C ASP A 11 -4.53 10.03 -13.61
N GLY A 12 -5.08 8.83 -13.79
CA GLY A 12 -4.53 7.56 -13.33
C GLY A 12 -4.79 7.24 -11.86
N SER A 13 -5.59 8.07 -11.16
CA SER A 13 -5.94 7.82 -9.76
C SER A 13 -7.01 6.73 -9.62
N LEU A 14 -6.92 5.94 -8.55
CA LEU A 14 -7.84 4.85 -8.22
C LEU A 14 -8.72 5.26 -7.03
N PRO A 15 -9.82 6.01 -7.26
CA PRO A 15 -10.59 6.65 -6.19
C PRO A 15 -11.21 5.66 -5.20
N LEU A 16 -11.57 4.46 -5.64
CA LEU A 16 -12.21 3.45 -4.79
C LEU A 16 -11.19 2.62 -4.00
N LEU A 17 -9.93 2.57 -4.44
CA LEU A 17 -8.83 1.92 -3.73
C LEU A 17 -8.14 2.86 -2.72
N ALA A 18 -8.14 4.16 -3.02
CA ALA A 18 -7.51 5.21 -2.22
C ALA A 18 -7.80 5.11 -0.71
N PRO A 19 -9.05 5.04 -0.22
CA PRO A 19 -9.32 5.01 1.22
C PRO A 19 -8.76 3.77 1.92
N MET A 20 -8.74 2.62 1.25
CA MET A 20 -8.18 1.39 1.81
C MET A 20 -6.65 1.51 1.91
N SER A 21 -6.01 2.12 0.91
CA SER A 21 -4.57 2.42 0.93
C SER A 21 -4.21 3.40 2.05
N GLU A 22 -5.02 4.45 2.27
CA GLU A 22 -4.82 5.40 3.36
C GLU A 22 -4.86 4.70 4.72
N ILE A 23 -5.88 3.87 4.96
CA ILE A 23 -6.03 3.13 6.21
C ILE A 23 -4.87 2.15 6.41
N ALA A 24 -4.52 1.38 5.37
CA ALA A 24 -3.42 0.42 5.44
C ALA A 24 -2.09 1.11 5.79
N GLY A 25 -1.80 2.26 5.17
CA GLY A 25 -0.63 3.08 5.51
C GLY A 25 -0.61 3.53 6.97
N ARG A 26 -1.72 4.06 7.47
CA ARG A 26 -1.82 4.51 8.87
C ARG A 26 -1.66 3.36 9.86
N MET A 27 -2.31 2.24 9.58
CA MET A 27 -2.24 1.02 10.39
C MET A 27 -0.84 0.40 10.36
N ALA A 28 -0.13 0.46 9.22
CA ALA A 28 1.23 -0.06 9.11
C ALA A 28 2.21 0.61 10.08
N ALA A 29 2.12 1.94 10.24
CA ALA A 29 2.93 2.65 11.22
C ALA A 29 2.60 2.23 12.66
N GLN A 30 1.32 2.04 12.99
CA GLN A 30 0.87 1.59 14.31
C GLN A 30 1.29 0.14 14.61
N ALA A 31 1.13 -0.76 13.64
CA ALA A 31 1.56 -2.15 13.75
C ALA A 31 3.08 -2.23 13.90
N GLY A 32 3.83 -1.50 13.07
CA GLY A 32 5.29 -1.40 13.18
C GLY A 32 5.74 -0.90 14.54
N ALA A 33 5.08 0.12 15.09
CA ALA A 33 5.32 0.61 16.45
C ALA A 33 5.13 -0.48 17.50
N HIS A 34 4.03 -1.20 17.41
CA HIS A 34 3.65 -2.22 18.38
C HIS A 34 4.63 -3.40 18.36
N TYR A 35 5.00 -3.88 17.18
CA TYR A 35 5.91 -5.02 17.03
C TYR A 35 7.38 -4.64 17.24
N LEU A 36 7.71 -3.35 17.28
CA LEU A 36 9.02 -2.88 17.72
C LEU A 36 9.23 -3.05 19.23
N GLU A 37 8.19 -3.22 20.02
CA GLU A 37 8.29 -3.42 21.47
C GLU A 37 8.96 -4.76 21.81
N ARG A 38 9.83 -4.76 22.83
CA ARG A 38 10.59 -5.96 23.22
C ARG A 38 9.71 -7.16 23.59
N PRO A 39 8.60 -7.02 24.34
CA PRO A 39 7.69 -8.14 24.63
C PRO A 39 7.03 -8.75 23.39
N ARG A 40 7.02 -8.05 22.25
CA ARG A 40 6.51 -8.54 20.96
C ARG A 40 7.60 -9.18 20.10
N GLY A 41 8.82 -9.29 20.62
CA GLY A 41 9.99 -9.82 19.94
C GLY A 41 10.91 -8.74 19.38
N GLY A 42 10.39 -7.54 19.14
CA GLY A 42 11.12 -6.46 18.48
C GLY A 42 12.31 -5.94 19.28
N ARG A 43 13.03 -5.00 18.66
CA ARG A 43 14.27 -4.42 19.17
C ARG A 43 14.10 -3.65 20.50
N GLY A 44 12.87 -3.29 20.86
CA GLY A 44 12.56 -2.49 22.04
C GLY A 44 12.79 -0.99 21.84
N VAL A 45 12.52 -0.48 20.63
CA VAL A 45 12.72 0.93 20.29
C VAL A 45 11.39 1.66 20.23
N LEU A 46 11.24 2.70 21.04
CA LEU A 46 10.09 3.62 20.97
C LEU A 46 10.25 4.54 19.75
N LEU A 47 9.23 4.62 18.89
CA LEU A 47 9.25 5.44 17.67
C LEU A 47 9.73 6.88 17.93
N GLY A 48 9.13 7.56 18.91
CA GLY A 48 9.45 8.95 19.21
C GLY A 48 10.70 9.20 20.04
N GLY A 49 11.32 8.14 20.58
CA GLY A 49 12.33 8.28 21.62
C GLY A 49 11.81 9.11 22.81
N VAL A 50 12.72 9.77 23.51
CA VAL A 50 12.45 10.73 24.59
C VAL A 50 13.59 11.76 24.62
N PRO A 51 13.46 12.92 25.28
CA PRO A 51 14.58 13.88 25.38
C PRO A 51 15.89 13.22 25.83
N GLY A 52 16.93 13.34 25.01
CA GLY A 52 18.25 12.70 25.24
C GLY A 52 18.41 11.28 24.68
N VAL A 53 17.36 10.69 24.09
CA VAL A 53 17.38 9.36 23.47
C VAL A 53 16.88 9.45 22.03
N ARG A 54 17.63 8.86 21.09
CA ARG A 54 17.27 8.91 19.67
C ARG A 54 15.89 8.25 19.40
N PRO A 55 15.09 8.79 18.46
CA PRO A 55 13.90 8.11 17.96
C PRO A 55 14.26 6.87 17.11
N ALA A 56 13.24 6.09 16.75
CA ALA A 56 13.38 5.02 15.78
C ALA A 56 13.58 5.58 14.36
N ARG A 57 14.37 4.87 13.56
CA ARG A 57 14.49 5.12 12.12
C ARG A 57 13.46 4.32 11.35
N VAL A 58 12.63 5.02 10.59
CA VAL A 58 11.58 4.43 9.75
C VAL A 58 11.86 4.73 8.29
N THR A 59 11.96 3.68 7.49
CA THR A 59 12.12 3.76 6.04
C THR A 59 10.83 3.33 5.37
N VAL A 60 10.23 4.21 4.57
CA VAL A 60 9.03 3.91 3.80
C VAL A 60 9.40 3.77 2.33
N LEU A 61 9.05 2.64 1.73
CA LEU A 61 9.30 2.35 0.32
C LEU A 61 8.01 2.61 -0.46
N GLY A 62 7.98 3.73 -1.19
CA GLY A 62 6.84 4.25 -1.93
C GLY A 62 6.25 5.52 -1.30
N ALA A 63 6.03 6.54 -2.12
CA ALA A 63 5.35 7.82 -1.80
C ALA A 63 3.92 7.87 -2.39
N GLY A 64 3.31 6.70 -2.60
CA GLY A 64 1.89 6.56 -2.94
C GLY A 64 0.97 6.85 -1.75
N MET A 65 -0.33 6.59 -1.91
CA MET A 65 -1.32 6.85 -0.84
C MET A 65 -0.98 6.15 0.48
N ALA A 66 -0.65 4.85 0.43
CA ALA A 66 -0.29 4.07 1.61
C ALA A 66 1.01 4.57 2.25
N GLY A 67 2.07 4.74 1.46
CA GLY A 67 3.37 5.17 1.96
C GLY A 67 3.36 6.57 2.55
N SER A 68 2.72 7.54 1.89
CA SER A 68 2.56 8.89 2.44
C SER A 68 1.80 8.89 3.77
N ASN A 69 0.72 8.13 3.89
CA ASN A 69 -0.03 8.03 5.14
C ASN A 69 0.79 7.33 6.25
N ALA A 70 1.55 6.29 5.91
CA ALA A 70 2.46 5.63 6.85
C ALA A 70 3.52 6.60 7.38
N ALA A 71 4.14 7.37 6.48
CA ALA A 71 5.14 8.37 6.82
C ALA A 71 4.57 9.46 7.73
N VAL A 72 3.36 9.95 7.46
CA VAL A 72 2.68 10.95 8.29
C VAL A 72 2.40 10.45 9.70
N ILE A 73 1.87 9.23 9.85
CA ILE A 73 1.59 8.67 11.18
C ILE A 73 2.89 8.43 11.96
N ALA A 74 3.89 7.82 11.32
CA ALA A 74 5.17 7.57 11.97
C ALA A 74 5.88 8.89 12.36
N ALA A 75 5.83 9.92 11.52
CA ALA A 75 6.33 11.25 11.86
C ALA A 75 5.56 11.88 13.03
N GLY A 76 4.24 11.72 13.08
CA GLY A 76 3.38 12.14 14.18
C GLY A 76 3.69 11.42 15.50
N MET A 77 4.17 10.17 15.43
CA MET A 77 4.68 9.42 16.59
C MET A 77 6.11 9.82 16.99
N GLY A 78 6.72 10.79 16.30
CA GLY A 78 8.04 11.35 16.64
C GLY A 78 9.23 10.66 15.98
N ALA A 79 9.03 9.71 15.07
CA ALA A 79 10.13 8.98 14.46
C ALA A 79 10.94 9.78 13.42
N GLU A 80 12.17 9.33 13.16
CA GLU A 80 13.01 9.79 12.06
C GLU A 80 12.57 9.07 10.79
N ILE A 81 12.01 9.80 9.81
CA ILE A 81 11.35 9.20 8.64
C ILE A 81 12.10 9.54 7.36
N VAL A 82 12.33 8.50 6.54
CA VAL A 82 12.79 8.64 5.16
C VAL A 82 11.83 7.92 4.22
N VAL A 83 11.36 8.60 3.19
CA VAL A 83 10.52 8.04 2.12
C VAL A 83 11.33 7.92 0.84
N LEU A 84 11.34 6.73 0.25
CA LEU A 84 11.99 6.45 -1.04
C LEU A 84 10.93 6.24 -2.12
N ASP A 85 11.02 6.95 -3.25
CA ASP A 85 10.16 6.71 -4.43
C ASP A 85 10.96 7.02 -5.71
N LEU A 86 10.52 6.46 -6.83
CA LEU A 86 11.08 6.73 -8.16
C LEU A 86 10.56 8.05 -8.75
N ARG A 87 9.40 8.52 -8.31
CA ARG A 87 8.67 9.67 -8.84
C ARG A 87 9.04 10.96 -8.10
N PRO A 88 9.80 11.89 -8.72
CA PRO A 88 10.24 13.11 -8.05
C PRO A 88 9.10 14.06 -7.69
N ASP A 89 7.98 14.03 -8.41
CA ASP A 89 6.77 14.82 -8.12
C ASP A 89 6.13 14.41 -6.78
N ARG A 90 6.06 13.10 -6.49
CA ARG A 90 5.52 12.59 -5.21
C ARG A 90 6.42 12.95 -4.04
N LEU A 91 7.73 12.87 -4.23
CA LEU A 91 8.71 13.29 -3.23
C LEU A 91 8.64 14.80 -2.96
N ARG A 92 8.57 15.62 -4.02
CA ARG A 92 8.41 17.08 -3.90
C ARG A 92 7.14 17.44 -3.14
N HIS A 93 6.02 16.79 -3.46
CA HIS A 93 4.75 17.04 -2.79
C HIS A 93 4.80 16.74 -1.28
N LEU A 94 5.45 15.63 -0.88
CA LEU A 94 5.66 15.30 0.53
C LEU A 94 6.54 16.33 1.24
N ASP A 95 7.61 16.77 0.60
CA ASP A 95 8.52 17.78 1.16
C ASP A 95 7.83 19.13 1.37
N GLU A 96 7.05 19.59 0.39
CA GLU A 96 6.32 20.86 0.43
C GLU A 96 5.27 20.92 1.56
N ILE A 97 4.55 19.82 1.80
CA ILE A 97 3.49 19.76 2.83
C ILE A 97 4.05 19.57 4.24
N HIS A 98 5.15 18.83 4.36
CA HIS A 98 5.72 18.48 5.66
C HIS A 98 6.94 19.31 6.04
N TRP A 99 7.32 20.29 5.22
CA TRP A 99 8.41 21.25 5.47
C TRP A 99 9.70 20.55 5.93
N GLY A 100 10.09 19.49 5.22
CA GLY A 100 11.29 18.70 5.51
C GLY A 100 11.19 17.79 6.76
N ARG A 101 10.06 17.74 7.47
CA ARG A 101 9.85 16.81 8.61
C ARG A 101 9.94 15.34 8.19
N ILE A 102 9.60 15.05 6.94
CA ILE A 102 9.73 13.75 6.30
C ILE A 102 10.82 13.89 5.25
N SER A 103 11.95 13.22 5.44
CA SER A 103 13.03 13.23 4.45
C SER A 103 12.61 12.43 3.23
N THR A 104 12.90 12.96 2.04
CA THR A 104 12.54 12.33 0.77
C THR A 104 13.80 12.03 -0.02
N VAL A 105 13.89 10.81 -0.56
CA VAL A 105 15.09 10.32 -1.26
C VAL A 105 14.68 9.63 -2.55
N ALA A 106 15.39 9.91 -3.64
CA ALA A 106 15.20 9.20 -4.89
C ALA A 106 15.57 7.72 -4.73
N SER A 107 14.65 6.84 -5.13
CA SER A 107 14.83 5.40 -4.98
C SER A 107 15.81 4.86 -6.02
N SER A 108 16.80 4.10 -5.54
CA SER A 108 17.77 3.33 -6.32
C SER A 108 18.16 2.11 -5.50
N MET A 109 18.77 1.09 -6.10
CA MET A 109 19.24 -0.08 -5.33
C MET A 109 20.17 0.33 -4.19
N HIS A 110 21.08 1.28 -4.44
CA HIS A 110 22.00 1.78 -3.44
C HIS A 110 21.30 2.47 -2.26
N THR A 111 20.34 3.36 -2.53
CA THR A 111 19.61 4.06 -1.47
C THR A 111 18.68 3.12 -0.71
N VAL A 112 18.05 2.14 -1.38
CA VAL A 112 17.26 1.11 -0.71
C VAL A 112 18.15 0.31 0.26
N GLU A 113 19.31 -0.16 -0.18
CA GLU A 113 20.26 -0.88 0.68
C GLU A 113 20.70 -0.07 1.91
N GLU A 114 21.07 1.20 1.71
CA GLU A 114 21.52 2.12 2.76
C GLU A 114 20.44 2.34 3.84
N TYR A 115 19.24 2.71 3.43
CA TYR A 115 18.19 3.09 4.36
C TYR A 115 17.53 1.87 5.01
N VAL A 116 17.32 0.76 4.28
CA VAL A 116 16.70 -0.46 4.82
C VAL A 116 17.60 -1.14 5.86
N SER A 117 18.90 -1.30 5.59
CA SER A 117 19.83 -1.97 6.51
C SER A 117 19.95 -1.27 7.86
N SER A 118 19.82 0.06 7.88
CA SER A 118 19.95 0.88 9.08
C SER A 118 18.63 1.19 9.80
N ALA A 119 17.49 0.79 9.23
CA ALA A 119 16.16 1.04 9.77
C ALA A 119 15.85 0.18 11.00
N ASP A 120 15.12 0.77 11.94
CA ASP A 120 14.47 0.03 13.03
C ASP A 120 13.11 -0.51 12.53
N LEU A 121 12.42 0.22 11.64
CA LEU A 121 11.17 -0.19 10.97
C LEU A 121 11.23 0.11 9.46
N VAL A 122 10.85 -0.85 8.63
CA VAL A 122 10.65 -0.65 7.19
C VAL A 122 9.19 -0.88 6.83
N ILE A 123 8.61 0.02 6.04
CA ILE A 123 7.24 -0.09 5.54
C ILE A 123 7.28 -0.18 4.03
N GLY A 124 6.97 -1.36 3.49
CA GLY A 124 6.80 -1.62 2.07
C GLY A 124 5.42 -1.18 1.60
N ALA A 125 5.37 -0.15 0.75
CA ALA A 125 4.13 0.47 0.24
C ALA A 125 4.19 0.68 -1.28
N VAL A 126 4.79 -0.27 -2.00
CA VAL A 126 4.97 -0.21 -3.45
C VAL A 126 3.84 -0.97 -4.14
N LEU A 127 3.06 -0.24 -4.93
CA LEU A 127 1.93 -0.74 -5.66
C LEU A 127 2.16 -0.57 -7.17
N VAL A 128 1.93 -1.63 -7.93
CA VAL A 128 1.77 -1.54 -9.40
C VAL A 128 0.32 -1.92 -9.71
N PRO A 129 -0.54 -0.98 -10.13
CA PRO A 129 -1.95 -1.26 -10.41
C PRO A 129 -2.14 -2.47 -11.34
N GLY A 130 -2.99 -3.41 -10.92
CA GLY A 130 -3.35 -4.59 -11.71
C GLY A 130 -2.22 -5.62 -11.92
N ALA A 131 -1.06 -5.46 -11.27
CA ALA A 131 0.10 -6.34 -11.43
C ALA A 131 0.67 -6.77 -10.08
N ARG A 132 1.57 -7.77 -10.11
CA ARG A 132 2.30 -8.19 -8.91
C ARG A 132 3.26 -7.07 -8.47
N ALA A 133 3.35 -6.84 -7.17
CA ALA A 133 4.33 -5.91 -6.61
C ALA A 133 5.77 -6.36 -6.95
N PRO A 134 6.66 -5.45 -7.38
CA PRO A 134 8.06 -5.79 -7.59
C PRO A 134 8.75 -6.01 -6.25
N VAL A 135 9.58 -7.05 -6.18
CA VAL A 135 10.45 -7.29 -5.02
C VAL A 135 11.60 -6.28 -5.07
N ILE A 136 11.63 -5.36 -4.12
CA ILE A 136 12.65 -4.30 -4.02
C ILE A 136 13.57 -4.47 -2.81
N VAL A 137 13.14 -5.24 -1.81
CA VAL A 137 13.98 -5.64 -0.69
C VAL A 137 14.34 -7.12 -0.88
N PRO A 138 15.52 -7.43 -1.45
CA PRO A 138 15.95 -8.82 -1.59
C PRO A 138 16.21 -9.44 -0.21
N GLU A 139 16.12 -10.77 -0.12
CA GLU A 139 16.28 -11.49 1.16
C GLU A 139 17.63 -11.23 1.81
N GLU A 140 18.68 -11.08 1.00
CA GLU A 140 20.03 -10.73 1.48
C GLU A 140 20.08 -9.38 2.19
N LEU A 141 19.29 -8.41 1.74
CA LEU A 141 19.19 -7.11 2.41
C LEU A 141 18.45 -7.23 3.75
N VAL A 142 17.46 -8.12 3.85
CA VAL A 142 16.76 -8.40 5.13
C VAL A 142 17.73 -9.00 6.15
N ARG A 143 18.63 -9.91 5.73
CA ARG A 143 19.68 -10.47 6.61
C ARG A 143 20.66 -9.43 7.14
N GLN A 144 20.84 -8.32 6.43
CA GLN A 144 21.71 -7.22 6.83
C GLN A 144 21.02 -6.22 7.77
N MET A 145 19.70 -6.34 7.95
CA MET A 145 18.98 -5.51 8.90
C MET A 145 19.41 -5.82 10.33
N ARG A 146 19.13 -4.87 11.21
CA ARG A 146 19.42 -5.02 12.64
C ARG A 146 18.50 -6.10 13.25
N PRO A 147 19.03 -6.97 14.12
CA PRO A 147 18.20 -7.90 14.89
C PRO A 147 17.11 -7.17 15.69
N GLY A 148 15.90 -7.73 15.65
CA GLY A 148 14.68 -7.20 16.24
C GLY A 148 14.04 -6.04 15.44
N SER A 149 14.59 -5.65 14.30
CA SER A 149 13.89 -4.71 13.41
C SER A 149 12.59 -5.32 12.89
N VAL A 150 11.68 -4.45 12.44
CA VAL A 150 10.37 -4.84 11.92
C VAL A 150 10.26 -4.45 10.46
N VAL A 151 9.70 -5.33 9.65
CA VAL A 151 9.23 -5.02 8.29
C VAL A 151 7.72 -5.16 8.24
N VAL A 152 7.04 -4.18 7.65
CA VAL A 152 5.61 -4.18 7.39
C VAL A 152 5.41 -4.15 5.88
N ASP A 153 4.89 -5.22 5.29
CA ASP A 153 4.63 -5.27 3.83
C ASP A 153 3.14 -5.05 3.56
N ILE A 154 2.76 -3.80 3.24
CA ILE A 154 1.39 -3.45 2.84
C ILE A 154 1.06 -4.05 1.47
N SER A 155 2.07 -4.28 0.64
CA SER A 155 1.94 -4.77 -0.73
C SER A 155 1.73 -6.29 -0.79
N ILE A 156 1.60 -6.95 0.38
CA ILE A 156 1.46 -8.40 0.48
C ILE A 156 0.22 -8.92 -0.25
N ASP A 157 -0.86 -8.13 -0.29
CA ASP A 157 -2.09 -8.43 -1.03
C ASP A 157 -1.84 -8.62 -2.55
N GLN A 158 -0.70 -8.14 -3.06
CA GLN A 158 -0.25 -8.29 -4.45
C GLN A 158 1.09 -9.03 -4.57
N GLY A 159 1.40 -9.89 -3.60
CA GLY A 159 2.58 -10.75 -3.60
C GLY A 159 3.83 -10.18 -2.92
N GLY A 160 3.74 -9.00 -2.30
CA GLY A 160 4.77 -8.40 -1.45
C GLY A 160 5.92 -7.74 -2.21
N CYS A 161 6.51 -6.71 -1.60
CA CYS A 161 7.71 -6.05 -2.12
C CYS A 161 9.00 -6.48 -1.37
N ILE A 162 8.87 -7.31 -0.34
CA ILE A 162 9.97 -7.84 0.46
C ILE A 162 10.10 -9.34 0.20
N ALA A 163 11.28 -9.80 -0.23
CA ALA A 163 11.47 -11.17 -0.72
C ALA A 163 11.17 -12.27 0.33
N SER A 164 11.48 -12.01 1.60
CA SER A 164 11.22 -12.92 2.71
C SER A 164 9.81 -12.82 3.28
N ALA A 165 8.96 -11.92 2.77
CA ALA A 165 7.58 -11.75 3.20
C ALA A 165 6.66 -12.87 2.68
N ARG A 166 5.85 -13.41 3.58
CA ARG A 166 4.77 -14.36 3.32
C ARG A 166 3.51 -13.84 3.99
N GLU A 167 2.38 -13.91 3.29
CA GLU A 167 1.11 -13.45 3.83
C GLU A 167 0.77 -14.13 5.17
N THR A 168 0.43 -13.28 6.14
CA THR A 168 -0.03 -13.64 7.48
C THR A 168 -1.49 -13.21 7.67
N THR A 169 -2.05 -13.47 8.85
CA THR A 169 -3.47 -13.19 9.14
C THR A 169 -3.61 -12.32 10.38
N HIS A 170 -4.76 -11.69 10.59
CA HIS A 170 -5.02 -10.94 11.83
C HIS A 170 -4.89 -11.78 13.11
N ALA A 171 -5.10 -13.10 13.03
CA ALA A 171 -4.98 -14.01 14.18
C ALA A 171 -3.53 -14.42 14.49
N ASP A 172 -2.72 -14.54 13.44
CA ASP A 172 -1.29 -14.84 13.53
C ASP A 172 -0.52 -13.86 12.62
N PRO A 173 -0.28 -12.63 13.11
CA PRO A 173 0.04 -11.48 12.25
C PRO A 173 1.51 -11.35 11.91
N VAL A 174 2.40 -11.98 12.68
CA VAL A 174 3.84 -11.83 12.52
C VAL A 174 4.55 -13.17 12.57
N TYR A 175 5.70 -13.23 11.91
CA TYR A 175 6.70 -14.27 12.13
C TYR A 175 8.09 -13.64 12.08
N GLU A 176 9.09 -14.38 12.54
CA GLU A 176 10.48 -13.95 12.48
C GLU A 176 11.22 -14.68 11.35
N ALA A 177 12.01 -13.93 10.58
CA ALA A 177 12.94 -14.46 9.61
C ALA A 177 14.21 -13.60 9.61
N HIS A 178 15.37 -14.25 9.72
CA HIS A 178 16.68 -13.57 9.80
C HIS A 178 16.77 -12.53 10.93
N ASP A 179 16.25 -12.87 12.11
CA ASP A 179 16.14 -11.98 13.27
C ASP A 179 15.29 -10.71 13.04
N VAL A 180 14.50 -10.66 11.96
CA VAL A 180 13.61 -9.56 11.60
C VAL A 180 12.15 -10.01 11.67
N ILE A 181 11.34 -9.21 12.36
CA ILE A 181 9.90 -9.46 12.47
C ILE A 181 9.21 -9.03 11.19
N HIS A 182 8.47 -9.94 10.57
CA HIS A 182 7.68 -9.69 9.38
C HIS A 182 6.21 -9.56 9.76
N TYR A 183 5.64 -8.37 9.59
CA TYR A 183 4.21 -8.13 9.57
C TYR A 183 3.75 -8.05 8.12
N ALA A 184 3.03 -9.06 7.67
CA ALA A 184 2.59 -9.18 6.28
C ALA A 184 1.11 -9.61 6.23
N VAL A 185 0.30 -8.97 7.08
CA VAL A 185 -1.12 -9.31 7.22
C VAL A 185 -1.87 -8.86 5.97
N GLY A 186 -2.55 -9.78 5.31
CA GLY A 186 -3.47 -9.45 4.22
C GLY A 186 -4.69 -8.68 4.74
N ASN A 187 -5.26 -7.78 3.91
CA ASN A 187 -6.42 -6.98 4.25
C ASN A 187 -6.28 -6.22 5.60
N ILE A 188 -5.21 -5.43 5.74
CA ILE A 188 -4.95 -4.60 6.93
C ILE A 188 -6.17 -3.73 7.34
N PRO A 189 -6.89 -3.06 6.41
CA PRO A 189 -8.06 -2.24 6.78
C PRO A 189 -9.17 -3.02 7.49
N GLY A 190 -9.25 -4.34 7.29
CA GLY A 190 -10.21 -5.22 7.95
C GLY A 190 -10.13 -5.21 9.49
N ALA A 191 -8.99 -4.80 10.08
CA ALA A 191 -8.84 -4.67 11.53
C ALA A 191 -9.61 -3.49 12.13
N VAL A 192 -9.97 -2.48 11.33
CA VAL A 192 -10.62 -1.24 11.78
C VAL A 192 -11.94 -1.01 11.05
N PRO A 193 -12.89 -1.96 11.11
CA PRO A 193 -14.07 -1.96 10.25
C PRO A 193 -14.98 -0.75 10.46
N ASN A 194 -15.02 -0.17 11.67
CA ASN A 194 -15.79 1.04 11.93
C ASN A 194 -15.29 2.19 11.05
N THR A 195 -13.97 2.40 10.95
CA THR A 195 -13.38 3.42 10.08
C THR A 195 -13.41 3.01 8.60
N ALA A 196 -13.00 1.77 8.31
CA ALA A 196 -12.85 1.28 6.93
C ALA A 196 -14.18 1.22 6.18
N THR A 197 -15.26 0.79 6.84
CA THR A 197 -16.58 0.75 6.21
C THR A 197 -16.99 2.14 5.75
N TYR A 198 -16.97 3.15 6.62
CA TYR A 198 -17.34 4.52 6.24
C TYR A 198 -16.42 5.08 5.16
N ALA A 199 -15.10 4.88 5.27
CA ALA A 199 -14.14 5.38 4.28
C ALA A 199 -14.41 4.79 2.89
N LEU A 200 -14.67 3.47 2.79
CA LEU A 200 -14.99 2.81 1.54
C LEU A 200 -16.37 3.23 1.01
N THR A 201 -17.41 3.21 1.86
CA THR A 201 -18.78 3.49 1.40
C THR A 201 -18.97 4.94 0.98
N ASN A 202 -18.24 5.89 1.58
CA ASN A 202 -18.32 7.30 1.18
C ASN A 202 -17.88 7.51 -0.26
N VAL A 203 -16.87 6.76 -0.73
CA VAL A 203 -16.40 6.86 -2.13
C VAL A 203 -17.16 5.94 -3.07
N THR A 204 -17.69 4.80 -2.63
CA THR A 204 -18.42 3.86 -3.51
C THR A 204 -19.89 4.21 -3.68
N LEU A 205 -20.55 4.82 -2.69
CA LEU A 205 -21.99 5.12 -2.73
C LEU A 205 -22.41 5.88 -4.01
N PRO A 206 -21.71 6.92 -4.49
CA PRO A 206 -22.10 7.62 -5.72
C PRO A 206 -22.04 6.75 -6.98
N TYR A 207 -21.21 5.71 -6.99
CA TYR A 207 -21.12 4.74 -8.08
C TYR A 207 -22.23 3.69 -7.97
N LEU A 208 -22.49 3.19 -6.75
CA LEU A 208 -23.57 2.23 -6.50
C LEU A 208 -24.94 2.82 -6.86
N VAL A 209 -25.20 4.08 -6.51
CA VAL A 209 -26.42 4.79 -6.90
C VAL A 209 -26.51 4.92 -8.42
N ALA A 210 -25.40 5.26 -9.09
CA ALA A 210 -25.40 5.37 -10.54
C ALA A 210 -25.67 4.02 -11.22
N ILE A 211 -25.09 2.92 -10.72
CA ILE A 211 -25.24 1.57 -11.24
C ILE A 211 -26.65 1.01 -10.98
N ALA A 212 -27.32 1.43 -9.90
CA ALA A 212 -28.66 0.96 -9.55
C ALA A 212 -29.71 1.23 -10.65
N ASP A 213 -29.52 2.29 -11.44
CA ASP A 213 -30.39 2.61 -12.59
C ASP A 213 -29.99 1.86 -13.88
N GLY A 214 -28.88 1.14 -13.87
CA GLY A 214 -28.32 0.43 -15.03
C GLY A 214 -26.87 0.82 -15.33
N LEU A 215 -26.03 -0.19 -15.60
CA LEU A 215 -24.61 0.00 -15.92
C LEU A 215 -24.35 0.89 -17.16
N PRO A 216 -25.10 0.78 -18.28
CA PRO A 216 -24.86 1.63 -19.45
C PRO A 216 -24.95 3.12 -19.14
N ASP A 217 -26.05 3.54 -18.49
CA ASP A 217 -26.25 4.94 -18.10
C ASP A 217 -25.26 5.37 -17.03
N ALA A 218 -24.88 4.46 -16.12
CA ALA A 218 -23.84 4.72 -15.12
C ALA A 218 -22.49 5.04 -15.78
N MET A 219 -22.10 4.30 -16.82
CA MET A 219 -20.85 4.54 -17.56
C MET A 219 -20.88 5.85 -18.35
N VAL A 220 -22.04 6.32 -18.80
CA VAL A 220 -22.18 7.66 -19.40
C VAL A 220 -22.00 8.76 -18.34
N ARG A 221 -22.61 8.59 -17.16
CA ARG A 221 -22.53 9.56 -16.05
C ARG A 221 -21.17 9.56 -15.36
N ARG A 222 -20.48 8.42 -15.37
CA ARG A 222 -19.20 8.14 -14.71
C ARG A 222 -18.31 7.31 -15.63
N PRO A 223 -17.66 7.93 -16.63
CA PRO A 223 -16.83 7.23 -17.61
C PRO A 223 -15.70 6.39 -16.97
N GLU A 224 -15.21 6.78 -15.81
CA GLU A 224 -14.22 6.05 -15.01
C GLU A 224 -14.66 4.63 -14.63
N LEU A 225 -15.98 4.36 -14.59
CA LEU A 225 -16.51 3.01 -14.35
C LEU A 225 -16.10 2.00 -15.42
N ARG A 226 -15.75 2.46 -16.62
CA ARG A 226 -15.30 1.58 -17.72
C ARG A 226 -14.08 0.77 -17.31
N GLY A 227 -13.09 1.39 -16.65
CA GLY A 227 -11.92 0.67 -16.12
C GLY A 227 -12.30 -0.37 -15.07
N GLY A 228 -13.38 -0.12 -14.33
CA GLY A 228 -13.93 -1.04 -13.34
C GLY A 228 -14.53 -2.32 -13.92
N VAL A 229 -14.95 -2.34 -15.19
CA VAL A 229 -15.66 -3.49 -15.77
C VAL A 229 -14.65 -4.58 -16.15
N ASN A 230 -14.49 -5.59 -15.30
CA ASN A 230 -13.53 -6.68 -15.53
C ASN A 230 -14.13 -7.87 -16.30
N VAL A 231 -15.44 -8.09 -16.19
CA VAL A 231 -16.14 -9.17 -16.90
C VAL A 231 -17.52 -8.68 -17.34
N ALA A 232 -17.87 -8.82 -18.61
CA ALA A 232 -19.19 -8.50 -19.15
C ALA A 232 -19.56 -9.44 -20.31
N GLY A 233 -20.83 -9.79 -20.45
CA GLY A 233 -21.31 -10.59 -21.59
C GLY A 233 -20.60 -11.94 -21.78
N GLY A 234 -20.03 -12.54 -20.73
CA GLY A 234 -19.24 -13.77 -20.82
C GLY A 234 -17.76 -13.57 -21.21
N HIS A 235 -17.31 -12.33 -21.42
CA HIS A 235 -15.95 -11.98 -21.84
C HIS A 235 -15.17 -11.30 -20.70
N VAL A 236 -13.85 -11.43 -20.71
CA VAL A 236 -12.95 -10.65 -19.84
C VAL A 236 -12.67 -9.31 -20.50
N THR A 237 -12.96 -8.23 -19.78
CA THR A 237 -13.01 -6.87 -20.35
C THR A 237 -11.98 -5.92 -19.75
N HIS A 238 -11.02 -6.46 -19.00
CA HIS A 238 -9.87 -5.72 -18.48
C HIS A 238 -8.58 -6.38 -18.95
N GLU A 239 -7.70 -5.63 -19.61
CA GLU A 239 -6.50 -6.16 -20.28
C GLU A 239 -5.57 -6.91 -19.32
N ALA A 240 -5.23 -6.30 -18.17
CA ALA A 240 -4.36 -6.93 -17.18
C ALA A 240 -4.93 -8.25 -16.62
N VAL A 241 -6.25 -8.30 -16.40
CA VAL A 241 -6.93 -9.52 -15.93
C VAL A 241 -6.90 -10.59 -17.01
N ALA A 242 -7.21 -10.23 -18.25
CA ALA A 242 -7.17 -11.14 -19.40
C ALA A 242 -5.78 -11.77 -19.56
N ALA A 243 -4.73 -10.96 -19.49
CA ALA A 243 -3.34 -11.43 -19.52
C ALA A 243 -3.00 -12.36 -18.34
N ALA A 244 -3.44 -12.03 -17.13
CA ALA A 244 -3.16 -12.83 -15.93
C ALA A 244 -3.82 -14.22 -15.94
N VAL A 245 -5.03 -14.33 -16.51
CA VAL A 245 -5.78 -15.60 -16.56
C VAL A 245 -5.69 -16.34 -17.90
N GLY A 246 -4.98 -15.78 -18.87
CA GLY A 246 -4.83 -16.36 -20.21
C GLY A 246 -6.12 -16.34 -21.05
N ALA A 247 -6.96 -15.32 -20.86
CA ALA A 247 -8.19 -15.11 -21.61
C ALA A 247 -8.01 -14.05 -22.73
N GLU A 248 -8.90 -14.08 -23.72
CA GLU A 248 -8.98 -13.02 -24.73
C GLU A 248 -9.64 -11.77 -24.14
N PHE A 249 -9.04 -10.60 -24.40
CA PHE A 249 -9.60 -9.32 -24.02
C PHE A 249 -10.68 -8.90 -25.01
N THR A 250 -11.82 -8.43 -24.50
CA THR A 250 -12.88 -7.80 -25.30
C THR A 250 -13.19 -6.42 -24.72
N ASP A 251 -13.39 -5.41 -25.57
CA ASP A 251 -13.74 -4.08 -25.08
C ASP A 251 -15.05 -4.13 -24.26
N PRO A 252 -15.13 -3.47 -23.09
CA PRO A 252 -16.33 -3.51 -22.27
C PRO A 252 -17.58 -2.96 -22.97
N LEU A 253 -17.46 -2.00 -23.90
CA LEU A 253 -18.61 -1.50 -24.66
C LEU A 253 -19.11 -2.55 -25.65
N ASP A 254 -18.20 -3.23 -26.36
CA ASP A 254 -18.53 -4.31 -27.29
C ASP A 254 -19.18 -5.49 -26.54
N ALA A 255 -18.61 -5.89 -25.41
CA ALA A 255 -19.11 -6.99 -24.58
C ALA A 255 -20.50 -6.71 -23.98
N LEU A 256 -20.85 -5.44 -23.78
CA LEU A 256 -22.17 -5.00 -23.30
C LEU A 256 -23.13 -4.63 -24.43
N ALA A 257 -22.71 -4.73 -25.70
CA ALA A 257 -23.45 -4.26 -26.86
C ALA A 257 -23.90 -2.78 -26.76
N LEU A 258 -23.06 -1.95 -26.16
CA LEU A 258 -23.26 -0.51 -26.02
C LEU A 258 -22.48 0.19 -27.15
N ARG A 259 -23.19 0.96 -27.98
CA ARG A 259 -22.58 1.76 -29.06
C ARG A 259 -22.27 3.17 -28.58
#